data_AF-A0A0B8PJC8-F1
#
_entry.id   AF-A0A0B8PJC8-F1
#
_cell.length_a   1.000
_cell.length_b   1.000
_cell.length_c   1.000
_cell.angle_alpha   90.00
_cell.angle_beta   90.00
_cell.angle_gamma   90.00
#
_symmetry.space_group_name_H-M   'P 1'
#
loop_
_entity.id
_entity.type
_entity.pdbx_description
1 polymer ?
#
loop_
_entity_poly.entity_id
_entity_poly.type
_entity_poly.pdbx_seq_one_letter_code
_entity_poly.pdbx_strand_id
1 'polypeptide(L)'
;MIKKLAFQIIPIQIFLFIFWFKNGFIDKVMGVTLGIITPETAYQGDTWAGWKGYIVGTWDKSQVAHVALSPTFDFMFPILILLQCLPFVLIIRSVLSGEFMAEKERPWLLRGAFASIFVAGCMVFTQTLAGASDGKYLWQFIAFSMIAIMYIRNEQGK
;
A
#
# COMPACT_ATOMS: atom_id res chain seq x y z
N MET A 1 27.58 -6.17 19.12
CA MET A 1 26.14 -5.82 19.13
C MET A 1 25.39 -6.17 17.84
N ILE A 2 26.08 -6.22 16.68
CA ILE A 2 25.52 -6.54 15.35
C ILE A 2 24.88 -7.93 15.24
N LYS A 3 25.31 -8.91 16.07
CA LYS A 3 24.75 -10.28 16.10
C LYS A 3 23.26 -10.37 16.50
N LYS A 4 22.64 -9.28 16.93
CA LYS A 4 21.22 -9.27 17.35
C LYS A 4 20.25 -8.78 16.27
N LEU A 5 20.72 -8.37 15.09
CA LEU A 5 19.88 -7.88 14.00
C LEU A 5 19.63 -8.97 12.96
N ALA A 6 18.38 -9.13 12.53
CA ALA A 6 17.99 -9.98 11.42
C ALA A 6 18.16 -9.20 10.10
N PHE A 7 19.39 -9.15 9.58
CA PHE A 7 19.71 -8.50 8.30
C PHE A 7 18.93 -9.06 7.11
N GLN A 8 18.42 -10.28 7.23
CA GLN A 8 17.49 -10.92 6.32
C GLN A 8 16.15 -10.18 6.22
N ILE A 9 15.66 -9.66 7.35
CA ILE A 9 14.30 -9.12 7.51
C ILE A 9 14.26 -7.61 7.31
N ILE A 10 15.33 -6.92 7.71
CA ILE A 10 15.44 -5.46 7.64
C ILE A 10 15.10 -4.92 6.23
N PRO A 11 15.62 -5.46 5.12
CA PRO A 11 15.29 -4.98 3.78
C PRO A 11 13.79 -5.06 3.46
N ILE A 12 13.12 -6.16 3.84
CA ILE A 12 11.68 -6.35 3.62
C ILE A 12 10.90 -5.33 4.44
N GLN A 13 11.27 -5.15 5.71
CA GLN A 13 10.58 -4.21 6.60
C GLN A 13 10.76 -2.76 6.12
N ILE A 14 11.97 -2.37 5.70
CA ILE A 14 12.24 -1.05 5.11
C ILE A 14 11.41 -0.84 3.84
N PHE A 15 11.41 -1.81 2.93
CA PHE A 15 10.67 -1.68 1.68
C PHE A 15 9.17 -1.52 1.93
N LEU A 16 8.56 -2.41 2.71
CA LEU A 16 7.14 -2.33 3.03
C LEU A 16 6.80 -1.03 3.78
N PHE A 17 7.69 -0.57 4.67
CA PHE A 17 7.50 0.70 5.37
C PHE A 17 7.48 1.87 4.39
N ILE A 18 8.53 2.04 3.58
CA ILE A 18 8.65 3.17 2.65
C ILE A 18 7.51 3.15 1.63
N PHE A 19 7.19 1.97 1.10
CA PHE A 19 6.12 1.80 0.13
C PHE A 19 4.79 2.33 0.67
N TRP A 20 4.38 1.89 1.86
CA TRP A 20 3.08 2.28 2.43
C TRP A 20 3.10 3.66 3.08
N PHE A 21 4.25 4.08 3.62
CA PHE A 21 4.45 5.43 4.11
C PHE A 21 4.21 6.44 2.99
N LYS A 22 4.85 6.25 1.83
CA LYS A 22 4.65 7.14 0.68
C LYS A 22 3.23 6.98 0.13
N ASN A 23 2.89 5.80 -0.41
CA ASN A 23 1.70 5.64 -1.23
C ASN A 23 0.40 5.64 -0.43
N GLY A 24 0.43 5.14 0.80
CA GLY A 24 -0.75 5.01 1.65
C GLY A 24 -0.93 6.18 2.61
N PHE A 25 0.14 6.73 3.19
CA PHE A 25 0.02 7.78 4.20
C PHE A 25 0.30 9.19 3.66
N ILE A 26 1.49 9.43 3.07
CA ILE A 26 1.86 10.75 2.57
C ILE A 26 0.93 11.19 1.44
N ASP A 27 0.81 10.42 0.36
CA ASP A 27 0.03 10.88 -0.79
C ASP A 27 -1.49 10.94 -0.52
N LYS A 28 -1.99 10.04 0.33
CA LYS A 28 -3.44 9.86 0.51
C LYS A 28 -3.98 10.52 1.76
N VAL A 29 -3.31 10.39 2.90
CA VAL A 29 -3.77 11.03 4.13
C VAL A 29 -3.30 12.47 4.15
N MET A 30 -1.99 12.68 4.07
CA MET A 30 -1.43 14.05 4.17
C MET A 30 -1.79 14.87 2.94
N GLY A 31 -1.62 14.33 1.74
CA GLY A 31 -1.89 15.01 0.48
C GLY A 31 -3.35 15.47 0.34
N VAL A 32 -4.30 14.57 0.59
CA VAL A 32 -5.74 14.91 0.54
C VAL A 32 -6.09 15.90 1.63
N THR A 33 -5.58 15.72 2.86
CA THR A 33 -5.84 16.64 3.98
C THR A 33 -5.29 18.05 3.68
N LEU A 34 -4.07 18.15 3.17
CA LEU A 34 -3.47 19.43 2.77
C LEU A 34 -4.23 20.06 1.60
N GLY A 35 -4.76 19.27 0.67
CA GLY A 35 -5.65 19.76 -0.38
C GLY A 35 -6.94 20.41 0.15
N ILE A 36 -7.38 20.04 1.36
CA ILE A 36 -8.55 20.63 2.04
C ILE A 36 -8.15 21.86 2.85
N ILE A 37 -7.05 21.79 3.61
CA ILE A 37 -6.64 22.84 4.56
C ILE A 37 -5.91 24.00 3.85
N THR A 38 -5.06 23.69 2.87
CA THR A 38 -4.21 24.65 2.15
C THR A 38 -4.27 24.42 0.64
N PRO A 39 -5.44 24.61 -0.01
CA PRO A 39 -5.67 24.25 -1.40
C PRO A 39 -4.74 24.96 -2.39
N GLU A 40 -4.27 26.18 -2.07
CA GLU A 40 -3.44 26.99 -2.96
C GLU A 40 -1.99 26.50 -3.07
N THR A 41 -1.49 25.83 -2.04
CA THR A 41 -0.11 25.32 -1.97
C THR A 41 -0.03 23.81 -2.04
N ALA A 42 -1.16 23.11 -2.00
CA ALA A 42 -1.21 21.66 -2.07
C ALA A 42 -0.76 21.17 -3.45
N TYR A 43 0.02 20.09 -3.46
CA TYR A 43 0.37 19.42 -4.71
C TYR A 43 -0.88 18.80 -5.32
N GLN A 44 -1.32 19.33 -6.47
CA GLN A 44 -2.60 18.98 -7.08
C GLN A 44 -2.79 17.48 -7.28
N GLY A 45 -1.73 16.74 -7.64
CA GLY A 45 -1.78 15.29 -7.86
C GLY A 45 -2.21 14.48 -6.64
N ASP A 46 -1.95 14.98 -5.42
CA ASP A 46 -2.25 14.28 -4.18
C ASP A 46 -3.56 14.76 -3.52
N THR A 47 -4.22 15.75 -4.10
CA THR A 47 -5.52 16.23 -3.64
C THR A 47 -6.64 15.23 -3.98
N TRP A 48 -7.81 15.39 -3.35
CA TRP A 48 -9.00 14.60 -3.71
C TRP A 48 -9.34 14.72 -5.21
N ALA A 49 -9.32 15.95 -5.74
CA ALA A 49 -9.62 16.21 -7.14
C ALA A 49 -8.56 15.61 -8.07
N GLY A 50 -7.27 15.69 -7.71
CA GLY A 50 -6.18 15.06 -8.46
C GLY A 50 -6.32 13.55 -8.51
N TRP A 51 -6.55 12.91 -7.37
CA TRP A 51 -6.79 11.47 -7.30
C TRP A 51 -8.05 11.05 -8.05
N LYS A 52 -9.12 11.83 -7.99
CA LYS A 52 -10.33 11.59 -8.78
C LYS A 52 -10.04 11.65 -10.27
N GLY A 53 -9.38 12.72 -10.73
CA GLY A 53 -8.99 12.86 -12.14
C GLY A 53 -8.10 11.72 -12.62
N TYR A 54 -7.14 11.30 -11.80
CA TYR A 54 -6.24 10.18 -12.12
C TYR A 54 -6.96 8.83 -12.17
N ILE A 55 -7.70 8.48 -11.12
CA ILE A 55 -8.33 7.17 -10.96
C ILE A 55 -9.51 7.03 -11.92
N VAL A 56 -10.42 8.00 -11.94
CA VAL A 56 -11.58 7.98 -12.85
C VAL A 56 -11.12 8.10 -14.29
N GLY A 57 -10.17 9.00 -14.60
CA GLY A 57 -9.61 9.11 -15.95
C GLY A 57 -8.89 7.84 -16.42
N THR A 58 -8.41 7.00 -15.50
CA THR A 58 -7.87 5.68 -15.83
C THR A 58 -8.97 4.65 -16.06
N TRP A 59 -10.01 4.62 -15.22
CA TRP A 59 -11.17 3.75 -15.40
C TRP A 59 -11.94 4.04 -16.68
N ASP A 60 -12.06 5.30 -17.06
CA ASP A 60 -12.79 5.75 -18.24
C ASP A 60 -12.16 5.34 -19.57
N LYS A 61 -10.95 4.76 -19.56
CA LYS A 61 -10.33 4.13 -20.73
C LYS A 61 -11.02 2.81 -21.14
N SER A 62 -11.81 2.22 -20.24
CA SER A 62 -12.59 1.00 -20.47
C SER A 62 -14.06 1.30 -20.24
N GLN A 63 -14.91 1.00 -21.22
CA GLN A 63 -16.35 1.23 -21.11
C GLN A 63 -16.97 0.47 -19.93
N VAL A 64 -16.48 -0.75 -19.66
CA VAL A 64 -16.97 -1.56 -18.53
C VAL A 64 -16.56 -0.93 -17.20
N ALA A 65 -15.31 -0.48 -17.07
CA ALA A 65 -14.84 0.17 -15.86
C ALA A 65 -15.48 1.54 -15.65
N HIS A 66 -15.72 2.32 -16.71
CA HIS A 66 -16.46 3.58 -16.64
C HIS A 66 -17.83 3.38 -15.99
N VAL A 67 -18.62 2.43 -16.50
CA VAL A 67 -19.99 2.19 -16.01
C VAL A 67 -19.99 1.59 -14.60
N ALA A 68 -19.05 0.69 -14.30
CA ALA A 68 -19.05 -0.06 -13.04
C ALA A 68 -18.31 0.63 -11.87
N LEU A 69 -17.29 1.45 -12.15
CA LEU A 69 -16.37 2.00 -11.14
C LEU A 69 -16.43 3.52 -11.03
N SER A 70 -16.53 4.28 -12.12
CA SER A 70 -16.48 5.75 -12.06
C SER A 70 -17.55 6.38 -11.16
N PRO A 71 -18.81 5.90 -11.13
CA PRO A 71 -19.83 6.41 -10.21
C PRO A 71 -19.55 6.12 -8.73
N THR A 72 -18.73 5.10 -8.44
CA THR A 72 -18.47 4.65 -7.06
C THR A 72 -17.23 5.31 -6.46
N PHE A 73 -16.50 6.13 -7.22
CA PHE A 73 -15.23 6.73 -6.77
C PHE A 73 -15.34 7.40 -5.40
N ASP A 74 -16.29 8.32 -5.21
CA ASP A 74 -16.35 9.12 -3.97
C ASP A 74 -16.67 8.26 -2.74
N PHE A 75 -17.26 7.07 -2.93
CA PHE A 75 -17.48 6.08 -1.88
C PHE A 75 -16.26 5.15 -1.68
N MET A 76 -15.68 4.63 -2.77
CA MET A 76 -14.58 3.68 -2.71
C MET A 76 -13.25 4.33 -2.30
N PHE A 77 -13.03 5.59 -2.64
CA PHE A 77 -11.75 6.26 -2.43
C PHE A 77 -11.39 6.38 -0.93
N PRO A 78 -12.27 6.85 -0.02
CA PRO A 78 -11.99 6.82 1.42
C PRO A 78 -11.70 5.42 1.97
N ILE A 79 -12.45 4.41 1.51
CA ILE A 79 -12.24 3.02 1.89
C ILE A 79 -10.84 2.58 1.47
N LEU A 80 -10.43 2.93 0.26
CA LEU A 80 -9.09 2.65 -0.24
C LEU A 80 -8.02 3.33 0.61
N ILE A 81 -8.20 4.61 1.01
CA ILE A 81 -7.25 5.31 1.90
C ILE A 81 -7.08 4.54 3.22
N LEU A 82 -8.19 4.16 3.87
CA LEU A 82 -8.17 3.41 5.12
C LEU A 82 -7.47 2.05 4.95
N LEU A 83 -7.79 1.35 3.86
CA LEU A 83 -7.17 0.07 3.53
C LEU A 83 -5.66 0.21 3.30
N GLN A 84 -5.20 1.26 2.63
CA GLN A 84 -3.76 1.51 2.43
C GLN A 84 -3.04 1.95 3.71
N CYS A 85 -3.74 2.55 4.67
CA CYS A 85 -3.17 2.87 5.99
C CYS A 85 -2.96 1.62 6.87
N LEU A 86 -3.77 0.58 6.69
CA LEU A 86 -3.66 -0.65 7.49
C LEU A 86 -2.26 -1.30 7.43
N PRO A 87 -1.69 -1.63 6.25
CA PRO A 87 -0.34 -2.19 6.20
C PRO A 87 0.69 -1.21 6.75
N PHE A 88 0.56 0.10 6.52
CA PHE A 88 1.46 1.09 7.11
C PHE A 88 1.51 1.01 8.64
N VAL A 89 0.36 1.02 9.30
CA VAL A 89 0.24 0.93 10.77
C VAL A 89 0.80 -0.40 11.29
N LEU A 90 0.55 -1.51 10.60
CA LEU A 90 1.07 -2.83 10.97
C LEU A 90 2.60 -2.88 10.86
N ILE A 91 3.19 -2.27 9.84
CA ILE A 91 4.64 -2.21 9.68
C ILE A 91 5.27 -1.28 10.73
N ILE A 92 4.66 -0.13 11.06
CA ILE A 92 5.10 0.69 12.20
C ILE A 92 5.07 -0.13 13.48
N ARG A 93 3.97 -0.86 13.74
CA ARG A 93 3.84 -1.68 14.94
C ARG A 93 4.94 -2.73 15.01
N SER A 94 5.29 -3.34 13.87
CA SER A 94 6.38 -4.30 13.72
C SER A 94 7.77 -3.71 14.01
N VAL A 95 8.03 -2.48 13.55
CA VAL A 95 9.29 -1.76 13.85
C VAL A 95 9.36 -1.44 15.34
N LEU A 96 8.29 -0.86 15.91
CA LEU A 96 8.23 -0.51 17.33
C LEU A 96 8.29 -1.72 18.25
N SER A 97 7.76 -2.86 17.82
CA SER A 97 7.91 -4.12 18.57
C SER A 97 9.29 -4.72 18.41
N GLY A 98 10.17 -4.22 17.52
CA GLY A 98 11.53 -4.69 17.34
C GLY A 98 11.64 -6.01 16.57
N GLU A 99 10.74 -6.29 15.63
CA GLU A 99 10.73 -7.54 14.83
C GLU A 99 11.90 -7.67 13.83
N PHE A 100 12.71 -6.62 13.70
CA PHE A 100 14.00 -6.65 13.00
C PHE A 100 15.11 -7.36 13.78
N MET A 101 14.86 -7.78 15.02
CA MET A 101 15.84 -8.51 15.83
C MET A 101 15.93 -9.99 15.40
N ALA A 102 17.11 -10.58 15.60
CA ALA A 102 17.33 -12.02 15.43
C ALA A 102 16.50 -12.82 16.46
N GLU A 103 16.10 -14.05 16.09
CA GLU A 103 15.37 -15.00 16.95
C GLU A 103 14.02 -14.50 17.51
N LYS A 104 13.50 -13.40 16.96
CA LYS A 104 12.22 -12.84 17.37
C LYS A 104 11.10 -13.29 16.44
N GLU A 105 9.96 -13.65 17.02
CA GLU A 105 8.73 -13.81 16.24
C GLU A 105 8.33 -12.50 15.57
N ARG A 106 7.70 -12.62 14.39
CA ARG A 106 7.39 -11.46 13.52
C ARG A 106 5.92 -11.39 13.12
N PRO A 107 4.97 -11.49 14.07
CA PRO A 107 3.55 -11.54 13.75
C PRO A 107 3.06 -10.24 13.08
N TRP A 108 3.58 -9.07 13.46
CA TRP A 108 3.11 -7.80 12.91
C TRP A 108 3.64 -7.57 11.48
N LEU A 109 4.90 -7.93 11.22
CA LEU A 109 5.48 -7.88 9.88
C LEU A 109 4.72 -8.81 8.93
N LEU A 110 4.42 -10.02 9.38
CA LEU A 110 3.66 -11.00 8.60
C LEU A 110 2.25 -10.49 8.28
N ARG A 111 1.54 -9.96 9.29
CA ARG A 111 0.22 -9.33 9.10
C ARG A 111 0.30 -8.12 8.17
N GLY A 112 1.34 -7.29 8.28
CA GLY A 112 1.59 -6.16 7.39
C GLY A 112 1.80 -6.59 5.95
N ALA A 113 2.55 -7.66 5.71
CA ALA A 113 2.74 -8.24 4.38
C ALA A 113 1.44 -8.85 3.81
N PHE A 114 0.64 -9.55 4.62
CA PHE A 114 -0.68 -10.03 4.20
C PHE A 114 -1.65 -8.88 3.86
N ALA A 115 -1.69 -7.85 4.71
CA ALA A 115 -2.47 -6.65 4.43
C ALA A 115 -1.99 -5.99 3.13
N SER A 116 -0.68 -6.00 2.87
CA SER A 116 -0.12 -5.47 1.63
C SER A 116 -0.64 -6.18 0.39
N ILE A 117 -0.68 -7.52 0.41
CA ILE A 117 -1.27 -8.34 -0.66
C ILE A 117 -2.75 -8.02 -0.83
N PHE A 118 -3.51 -8.00 0.26
CA PHE A 118 -4.94 -7.78 0.21
C PHE A 118 -5.28 -6.44 -0.45
N VAL A 119 -4.65 -5.37 0.02
CA VAL A 119 -4.86 -4.01 -0.51
C VAL A 119 -4.42 -3.91 -1.96
N ALA A 120 -3.27 -4.48 -2.30
CA ALA A 120 -2.80 -4.54 -3.69
C ALA A 120 -3.76 -5.33 -4.58
N GLY A 121 -4.32 -6.44 -4.10
CA GLY A 121 -5.32 -7.23 -4.80
C GLY A 121 -6.60 -6.44 -5.11
N CYS A 122 -7.11 -5.68 -4.15
CA CYS A 122 -8.24 -4.77 -4.37
C CYS A 122 -7.93 -3.74 -5.46
N MET A 123 -6.73 -3.16 -5.45
CA MET A 123 -6.31 -2.20 -6.48
C MET A 123 -6.16 -2.89 -7.85
N VAL A 124 -5.48 -4.04 -7.92
CA VAL A 124 -5.30 -4.81 -9.15
C VAL A 124 -6.63 -5.13 -9.80
N PHE A 125 -7.66 -5.50 -9.03
CA PHE A 125 -8.98 -5.80 -9.56
C PHE A 125 -9.54 -4.62 -10.38
N THR A 126 -9.56 -3.42 -9.79
CA THR A 126 -10.06 -2.21 -10.48
C THR A 126 -9.19 -1.83 -11.68
N GLN A 127 -7.86 -1.93 -11.56
CA GLN A 127 -6.93 -1.59 -12.63
C GLN A 127 -6.98 -2.59 -13.80
N THR A 128 -7.22 -3.87 -13.51
CA THR A 128 -7.37 -4.93 -14.53
C THR A 128 -8.67 -4.73 -15.29
N LEU A 129 -9.78 -4.41 -14.61
CA LEU A 129 -11.05 -4.11 -15.26
C LEU A 129 -10.96 -2.86 -16.15
N ALA A 130 -10.14 -1.89 -15.75
CA ALA A 130 -9.87 -0.67 -16.49
C ALA A 130 -8.86 -0.84 -17.65
N GLY A 131 -8.16 -1.97 -17.75
CA GLY A 131 -7.07 -2.15 -18.72
C GLY A 131 -5.88 -1.21 -18.48
N ALA A 132 -5.68 -0.77 -17.23
CA ALA A 132 -4.70 0.24 -16.87
C ALA A 132 -3.26 -0.30 -16.77
N SER A 133 -2.28 0.54 -17.11
CA SER A 133 -0.84 0.22 -17.01
C SER A 133 -0.40 -0.08 -15.57
N ASP A 134 -1.04 0.57 -14.60
CA ASP A 134 -0.75 0.43 -13.17
C ASP A 134 -0.92 -1.00 -12.65
N GLY A 135 -1.77 -1.79 -13.33
CA GLY A 135 -1.92 -3.21 -13.04
C GLY A 135 -0.58 -3.95 -13.06
N LYS A 136 0.35 -3.61 -13.97
CA LYS A 136 1.66 -4.27 -14.07
C LYS A 136 2.48 -4.12 -12.78
N TYR A 137 2.57 -2.90 -12.28
CA TYR A 137 3.29 -2.61 -11.04
C TYR A 137 2.63 -3.28 -9.83
N LEU A 138 1.30 -3.24 -9.76
CA LEU A 138 0.57 -3.86 -8.67
C LEU A 138 0.70 -5.39 -8.67
N TRP A 139 0.73 -6.04 -9.83
CA TRP A 139 1.05 -7.46 -9.95
C TRP A 139 2.46 -7.80 -9.45
N GLN A 140 3.46 -6.98 -9.80
CA GLN A 140 4.82 -7.13 -9.29
C GLN A 140 4.86 -6.97 -7.76
N PHE A 141 4.12 -6.03 -7.21
CA PHE A 141 4.06 -5.80 -5.77
C PHE A 141 3.33 -6.93 -5.02
N ILE A 142 2.28 -7.52 -5.60
CA ILE A 142 1.66 -8.74 -5.06
C ILE A 142 2.69 -9.88 -5.02
N ALA A 143 3.39 -10.12 -6.14
CA ALA A 143 4.40 -11.17 -6.22
C ALA A 143 5.52 -10.95 -5.19
N PHE A 144 6.03 -9.72 -5.07
CA PHE A 144 6.99 -9.35 -4.03
C PHE A 144 6.46 -9.67 -2.64
N SER A 145 5.22 -9.27 -2.35
CA SER A 145 4.62 -9.47 -1.02
C SER A 145 4.42 -10.96 -0.69
N MET A 146 4.10 -11.80 -1.69
CA MET A 146 4.06 -13.25 -1.52
C MET A 146 5.44 -13.82 -1.16
N ILE A 147 6.48 -13.41 -1.89
CA ILE A 147 7.87 -13.81 -1.61
C ILE A 147 8.28 -13.35 -0.21
N ALA A 148 7.94 -12.11 0.17
CA ALA A 148 8.21 -11.58 1.50
C ALA A 148 7.55 -12.44 2.59
N ILE A 149 6.29 -12.83 2.43
CA ILE A 149 5.58 -13.73 3.37
C ILE A 149 6.28 -15.08 3.49
N MET A 150 6.60 -15.71 2.35
CA MET A 150 7.31 -16.99 2.33
C MET A 150 8.64 -16.89 3.05
N TYR A 151 9.38 -15.82 2.80
CA TYR A 151 10.67 -15.56 3.41
C TYR A 151 10.57 -15.31 4.92
N ILE A 152 9.64 -14.45 5.37
CA ILE A 152 9.40 -14.18 6.79
C ILE A 152 9.06 -15.47 7.54
N ARG A 153 8.20 -16.32 6.96
CA ARG A 153 7.82 -17.62 7.55
C ARG A 153 9.02 -18.56 7.64
N ASN A 154 9.83 -18.64 6.59
CA ASN A 154 11.04 -19.46 6.58
C ASN A 154 12.05 -19.02 7.66
N GLU A 155 12.21 -17.71 7.87
CA GLU A 155 13.07 -17.16 8.93
C GLU A 155 12.44 -17.20 10.33
N GLN A 156 11.17 -17.60 10.47
CA GLN A 156 10.53 -17.90 11.76
C GLN A 156 10.60 -19.38 12.12
N GLY A 157 10.70 -20.27 11.13
CA GLY A 157 10.84 -21.72 11.34
C GLY A 157 12.27 -22.19 11.59
N LYS A 158 13.24 -21.26 11.64
CA LYS A 158 14.65 -21.49 12.00
C LYS A 158 14.90 -21.00 13.41
#